data_AF-A7HEM2-F1
#
_entry.id   AF-A7HEM2-F1
#
_cell.length_a   1.000
_cell.length_b   1.000
_cell.length_c   1.000
_cell.angle_alpha   90.00
_cell.angle_beta   90.00
_cell.angle_gamma   90.00
#
_symmetry.space_group_name_H-M   'P 1'
#
loop_
_entity.id
_entity.type
_entity.pdbx_description
1 polymer ?
#
loop_
_entity_poly.entity_id
_entity_poly.type
_entity_poly.pdbx_seq_one_letter_code
_entity_poly.pdbx_strand_id
1 'polypeptide(L)'
;MNPARVEAPRPARAPATMGRGVRAAGGASLAFDVAARCGGGVRIWFAAIAAACLACEPWRCDFHVRDACVEFETDPPDLAEAERRVSALLDRELPFWGLSNLDGWRIQFRNDAEYACYLAAHNDGCTDYLEKTLSVRVPPDADGCFEASELLHELGHYKLGDPMHSNSRWKDVDAQFAPMVWDRPDAAPSCVERYHGIEHGMWPVRIDHF
;
A
#
# COMPACT_ATOMS: atom_id res chain seq x y z
N MET A 1 34.17 -32.35 29.67
CA MET A 1 33.46 -32.93 28.51
C MET A 1 33.38 -31.83 27.45
N ASN A 2 34.07 -32.02 26.31
CA ASN A 2 34.13 -31.04 25.23
C ASN A 2 32.91 -31.21 24.31
N PRO A 3 32.07 -30.19 24.07
CA PRO A 3 31.03 -30.30 23.06
C PRO A 3 31.65 -30.29 21.65
N ALA A 4 31.22 -31.24 20.83
CA ALA A 4 31.64 -31.40 19.44
C ALA A 4 31.26 -30.17 18.61
N ARG A 5 32.22 -29.71 17.80
CA ARG A 5 32.09 -28.58 16.88
C ARG A 5 31.21 -29.03 15.70
N VAL A 6 30.01 -28.48 15.59
CA VAL A 6 29.12 -28.68 14.44
C VAL A 6 29.63 -27.81 13.28
N GLU A 7 30.11 -28.46 12.22
CA GLU A 7 30.51 -27.81 10.97
C GLU A 7 29.26 -27.38 10.20
N ALA A 8 29.16 -26.08 9.88
CA ALA A 8 28.07 -25.54 9.07
C ALA A 8 28.22 -25.98 7.59
N PRO A 9 27.11 -26.30 6.89
CA PRO A 9 27.16 -26.63 5.47
C PRO A 9 27.56 -25.41 4.62
N ARG A 10 28.39 -25.65 3.60
CA ARG A 10 28.87 -24.63 2.65
C ARG A 10 27.74 -24.12 1.76
N PRO A 11 27.72 -22.82 1.40
CA PRO A 11 26.71 -22.27 0.50
C PRO A 11 26.86 -22.82 -0.93
N ALA A 12 25.72 -23.08 -1.57
CA ALA A 12 25.64 -23.48 -2.96
C ALA A 12 26.07 -22.32 -3.89
N ARG A 13 26.82 -22.66 -4.94
CA ARG A 13 27.27 -21.75 -5.99
C ARG A 13 26.09 -21.23 -6.81
N ALA A 14 26.05 -19.91 -7.03
CA ALA A 14 25.16 -19.29 -8.00
C ALA A 14 25.51 -19.71 -9.44
N PRO A 15 24.53 -19.96 -10.32
CA PRO A 15 24.78 -20.13 -11.74
C PRO A 15 25.12 -18.80 -12.41
N ALA A 16 26.04 -18.91 -13.37
CA ALA A 16 26.71 -17.83 -14.06
C ALA A 16 25.79 -17.01 -14.98
N THR A 17 26.06 -15.71 -15.02
CA THR A 17 25.68 -14.76 -16.07
C THR A 17 26.25 -15.16 -17.44
N MET A 18 25.37 -15.29 -18.44
CA MET A 18 25.63 -15.07 -19.87
C MET A 18 24.48 -14.17 -20.35
N GLY A 19 24.62 -13.07 -21.07
CA GLY A 19 25.71 -12.50 -21.85
C GLY A 19 25.12 -12.01 -23.18
N ARG A 20 25.32 -10.71 -23.52
CA ARG A 20 25.28 -10.06 -24.85
C ARG A 20 24.03 -10.32 -25.73
N GLY A 21 23.30 -9.34 -26.27
CA GLY A 21 23.63 -8.00 -26.72
C GLY A 21 22.89 -7.74 -28.04
N VAL A 22 22.94 -6.49 -28.55
CA VAL A 22 22.56 -6.07 -29.92
C VAL A 22 21.03 -5.94 -30.10
N ARG A 23 20.41 -4.82 -30.51
CA ARG A 23 20.76 -3.83 -31.55
C ARG A 23 19.93 -2.56 -31.36
N ALA A 24 20.54 -1.41 -31.64
CA ALA A 24 19.83 -0.16 -31.87
C ALA A 24 19.13 -0.18 -33.24
N ALA A 25 17.90 0.34 -33.28
CA ALA A 25 17.23 0.94 -34.42
C ALA A 25 16.38 2.07 -33.80
N GLY A 26 16.51 3.34 -34.14
CA GLY A 26 16.67 3.87 -35.48
C GLY A 26 15.33 4.47 -35.89
N GLY A 27 15.12 5.72 -35.50
CA GLY A 27 14.31 6.75 -36.18
C GLY A 27 12.84 6.45 -36.50
N ALA A 28 11.94 7.23 -35.90
CA ALA A 28 10.92 7.96 -36.64
C ALA A 28 10.38 9.11 -35.77
N SER A 29 11.00 10.28 -35.90
CA SER A 29 10.38 11.54 -35.50
C SER A 29 9.23 11.82 -36.46
N LEU A 30 7.98 11.68 -36.01
CA LEU A 30 6.84 12.28 -36.68
C LEU A 30 6.65 13.69 -36.14
N ALA A 31 7.50 14.60 -36.62
CA ALA A 31 7.22 16.03 -36.57
C ALA A 31 6.15 16.32 -37.63
N PHE A 32 4.92 16.58 -37.18
CA PHE A 32 3.88 17.17 -38.02
C PHE A 32 4.15 18.67 -38.13
N ASP A 33 4.92 19.06 -39.15
CA ASP A 33 4.89 20.40 -39.70
C ASP A 33 3.57 20.59 -40.46
N VAL A 34 2.64 21.35 -39.89
CA VAL A 34 1.55 21.96 -40.66
C VAL A 34 1.75 23.46 -40.60
N ALA A 35 2.48 23.96 -41.60
CA ALA A 35 2.60 25.37 -41.90
C ALA A 35 1.28 25.91 -42.50
N ALA A 36 0.93 27.11 -42.04
CA ALA A 36 -0.23 27.89 -42.42
C ALA A 36 -0.32 28.22 -43.92
N ARG A 37 -1.56 28.27 -44.45
CA ARG A 37 -2.20 29.47 -45.05
C ARG A 37 -3.40 29.09 -45.92
N CYS A 38 -4.59 29.49 -45.49
CA CYS A 38 -5.64 30.05 -46.37
C CYS A 38 -6.57 30.89 -45.48
N GLY A 39 -6.81 32.13 -45.91
CA GLY A 39 -7.60 33.12 -45.19
C GLY A 39 -9.08 32.77 -45.06
N GLY A 40 -9.72 33.40 -44.10
CA GLY A 40 -11.17 33.29 -43.87
C GLY A 40 -11.44 33.29 -42.37
N GLY A 41 -11.97 34.39 -41.86
CA GLY A 41 -12.26 34.56 -40.46
C GLY A 41 -13.17 33.45 -39.93
N VAL A 42 -12.60 32.58 -39.11
CA VAL A 42 -13.34 31.81 -38.12
C VAL A 42 -12.55 31.92 -36.84
N ARG A 43 -13.03 32.73 -35.90
CA ARG A 43 -12.63 32.66 -34.49
C ARG A 43 -13.16 31.33 -33.96
N ILE A 44 -12.44 30.26 -34.24
CA ILE A 44 -12.75 28.93 -33.73
C ILE A 44 -12.37 28.94 -32.26
N TRP A 45 -13.39 28.76 -31.45
CA TRP A 45 -13.36 28.60 -30.01
C TRP A 45 -12.39 27.48 -29.59
N PHE A 46 -11.12 27.81 -29.34
CA PHE A 46 -10.17 26.92 -28.65
C PHE A 46 -10.22 27.11 -27.12
N ALA A 47 -11.42 27.28 -26.56
CA ALA A 47 -11.62 27.52 -25.12
C ALA A 47 -12.32 26.37 -24.39
N ALA A 48 -12.55 25.21 -25.02
CA ALA A 48 -13.37 24.15 -24.44
C ALA A 48 -12.81 22.72 -24.59
N ILE A 49 -11.50 22.54 -24.77
CA ILE A 49 -10.84 21.22 -24.68
C ILE A 49 -9.65 21.29 -23.70
N ALA A 50 -9.84 21.98 -22.58
CA ALA A 50 -8.94 21.93 -21.43
C ALA A 50 -9.66 21.49 -20.14
N ALA A 51 -11.00 21.31 -20.20
CA ALA A 51 -11.82 20.93 -19.05
C ALA A 51 -12.20 19.44 -19.02
N ALA A 52 -11.75 18.64 -19.99
CA ALA A 52 -12.05 17.21 -20.11
C ALA A 52 -10.84 16.30 -19.82
N CYS A 53 -9.81 16.84 -19.18
CA CYS A 53 -8.80 16.05 -18.45
C CYS A 53 -9.08 16.11 -16.93
N LEU A 54 -10.36 16.23 -16.55
CA LEU A 54 -10.78 15.90 -15.19
C LEU A 54 -10.46 14.41 -15.01
N ALA A 55 -9.47 14.18 -14.16
CA ALA A 55 -8.88 12.90 -13.85
C ALA A 55 -9.92 11.77 -13.87
N CYS A 56 -9.76 10.82 -14.79
CA CYS A 56 -10.30 9.50 -14.55
C CYS A 56 -9.52 8.96 -13.36
N GLU A 57 -10.06 9.13 -12.15
CA GLU A 57 -9.63 8.29 -11.04
C GLU A 57 -9.86 6.85 -11.49
N PRO A 58 -8.81 6.01 -11.53
CA PRO A 58 -8.93 4.65 -12.05
C PRO A 58 -9.74 3.75 -11.10
N TRP A 59 -10.12 4.25 -9.93
CA TRP A 59 -10.77 3.52 -8.87
C TRP A 59 -12.15 4.10 -8.56
N ARG A 60 -13.02 3.26 -8.00
CA ARG A 60 -14.21 3.72 -7.31
C ARG A 60 -13.77 4.34 -5.98
N CYS A 61 -14.29 5.53 -5.68
CA CYS A 61 -14.07 6.17 -4.39
C CYS A 61 -15.37 6.27 -3.61
N ASP A 62 -15.43 5.66 -2.43
CA ASP A 62 -16.60 5.75 -1.55
C ASP A 62 -16.55 7.07 -0.76
N PHE A 63 -15.37 7.47 -0.29
CA PHE A 63 -15.09 8.81 0.25
C PHE A 63 -13.60 9.13 0.20
N HIS A 64 -13.26 10.40 0.40
CA HIS A 64 -11.87 10.85 0.55
C HIS A 64 -11.56 11.24 1.99
N VAL A 65 -10.38 10.86 2.47
CA VAL A 65 -9.88 11.30 3.79
C VAL A 65 -8.37 11.41 3.75
N ARG A 66 -7.84 12.55 4.24
CA ARG A 66 -6.39 12.86 4.24
C ARG A 66 -5.76 12.67 2.85
N ASP A 67 -6.44 13.17 1.81
CA ASP A 67 -6.08 13.08 0.38
C ASP A 67 -5.97 11.65 -0.19
N ALA A 68 -6.36 10.63 0.59
CA ALA A 68 -6.53 9.27 0.12
C ALA A 68 -7.94 9.06 -0.41
N CYS A 69 -8.06 8.27 -1.47
CA CYS A 69 -9.34 7.67 -1.84
C CYS A 69 -9.59 6.41 -1.01
N VAL A 70 -10.77 6.26 -0.38
CA VAL A 70 -11.13 5.06 0.37
C VAL A 70 -12.18 4.26 -0.39
N GLU A 71 -11.95 2.96 -0.48
CA GLU A 71 -12.81 2.00 -1.17
C GLU A 71 -13.08 0.79 -0.27
N PHE A 72 -14.33 0.36 -0.17
CA PHE A 72 -14.75 -0.88 0.48
C PHE A 72 -15.23 -1.87 -0.57
N GLU A 73 -14.60 -3.04 -0.68
CA GLU A 73 -15.03 -4.10 -1.60
C GLU A 73 -16.51 -4.48 -1.38
N THR A 74 -16.95 -4.47 -0.12
CA THR A 74 -18.37 -4.58 0.26
C THR A 74 -18.78 -3.36 1.07
N ASP A 75 -19.87 -2.72 0.64
CA ASP A 75 -20.38 -1.51 1.26
C ASP A 75 -20.62 -1.71 2.76
N PRO A 76 -20.10 -0.82 3.63
CA PRO A 76 -20.37 -0.88 5.05
C PRO A 76 -21.86 -0.60 5.32
N PRO A 77 -22.46 -1.19 6.36
CA PRO A 77 -23.86 -0.93 6.73
C PRO A 77 -24.17 0.55 7.01
N ASP A 78 -23.18 1.29 7.50
CA ASP A 78 -23.23 2.75 7.70
C ASP A 78 -21.90 3.37 7.19
N LEU A 79 -21.97 3.98 6.01
CA LEU A 79 -20.81 4.61 5.38
C LEU A 79 -20.27 5.81 6.19
N ALA A 80 -21.14 6.57 6.85
CA ALA A 80 -20.73 7.74 7.62
C ALA A 80 -19.99 7.34 8.91
N GLU A 81 -20.40 6.24 9.55
CA GLU A 81 -19.64 5.66 10.66
C GLU A 81 -18.30 5.08 10.19
N ALA A 82 -18.28 4.39 9.04
CA ALA A 82 -17.04 3.90 8.46
C ALA A 82 -16.05 5.05 8.17
N GLU A 83 -16.52 6.16 7.59
CA GLU A 83 -15.71 7.36 7.35
C GLU A 83 -15.13 7.93 8.64
N ARG A 84 -15.94 8.10 9.69
CA ARG A 84 -15.46 8.57 11.01
C ARG A 84 -14.37 7.66 11.58
N ARG A 85 -14.58 6.35 11.50
CA ARG A 85 -13.64 5.35 12.00
C ARG A 85 -12.31 5.40 11.24
N VAL A 86 -12.34 5.40 9.91
CA VAL A 86 -11.13 5.47 9.06
C VAL A 86 -10.41 6.81 9.26
N SER A 87 -11.15 7.92 9.38
CA SER A 87 -10.57 9.24 9.66
C SER A 87 -9.83 9.26 11.00
N ALA A 88 -10.46 8.76 12.06
CA ALA A 88 -9.84 8.66 13.39
C ALA A 88 -8.64 7.70 13.40
N LEU A 89 -8.64 6.69 12.53
CA LEU A 89 -7.53 5.77 12.35
C LEU A 89 -6.33 6.50 11.72
N LEU A 90 -6.54 7.14 10.56
CA LEU A 90 -5.49 7.88 9.85
C LEU A 90 -4.91 9.05 10.67
N ASP A 91 -5.73 9.71 11.49
CA ASP A 91 -5.25 10.77 12.41
C ASP A 91 -4.24 10.28 13.44
N ARG A 92 -4.28 9.00 13.78
CA ARG A 92 -3.34 8.37 14.71
C ARG A 92 -2.15 7.77 13.97
N GLU A 93 -2.40 7.10 12.85
CA GLU A 93 -1.40 6.28 12.16
C GLU A 93 -0.49 7.07 11.23
N LEU A 94 -0.99 8.10 10.54
CA LEU A 94 -0.13 8.92 9.67
C LEU A 94 1.00 9.60 10.47
N PRO A 95 0.74 10.26 11.62
CA PRO A 95 1.80 10.88 12.40
C PRO A 95 2.85 9.89 12.93
N PHE A 96 2.47 8.64 13.24
CA PHE A 96 3.41 7.60 13.67
C PHE A 96 4.54 7.41 12.64
N TRP A 97 4.19 7.41 11.35
CA TRP A 97 5.15 7.30 10.25
C TRP A 97 5.74 8.66 9.81
N GLY A 98 5.36 9.76 10.45
CA GLY A 98 5.72 11.11 10.02
C GLY A 98 5.14 11.44 8.65
N LEU A 99 3.87 11.09 8.46
CA LEU A 99 3.03 11.42 7.31
C LEU A 99 1.95 12.41 7.72
N SER A 100 1.48 13.20 6.77
CA SER A 100 0.35 14.13 6.94
C SER A 100 -0.85 13.79 6.06
N ASN A 101 -0.62 13.09 4.94
CA ASN A 101 -1.61 12.70 3.96
C ASN A 101 -1.09 11.55 3.08
N LEU A 102 -1.94 11.05 2.18
CA LEU A 102 -1.66 10.00 1.20
C LEU A 102 -2.08 10.45 -0.20
N ASP A 103 -1.58 11.60 -0.64
CA ASP A 103 -2.03 12.23 -1.89
C ASP A 103 -1.86 11.32 -3.11
N GLY A 104 -2.98 11.10 -3.82
CA GLY A 104 -3.03 10.27 -5.02
C GLY A 104 -2.90 8.76 -4.76
N TRP A 105 -3.17 8.30 -3.54
CA TRP A 105 -3.24 6.88 -3.16
C TRP A 105 -4.65 6.44 -2.82
N ARG A 106 -4.90 5.14 -2.97
CA ARG A 106 -6.12 4.47 -2.52
C ARG A 106 -5.86 3.64 -1.27
N ILE A 107 -6.82 3.63 -0.35
CA ILE A 107 -6.95 2.62 0.71
C ILE A 107 -8.14 1.73 0.36
N GLN A 108 -7.91 0.44 0.18
CA GLN A 108 -8.95 -0.54 -0.17
C GLN A 108 -9.16 -1.53 0.99
N PHE A 109 -10.38 -1.58 1.53
CA PHE A 109 -10.80 -2.58 2.50
C PHE A 109 -11.42 -3.78 1.79
N ARG A 110 -10.80 -4.95 1.94
CA ARG A 110 -11.07 -6.19 1.19
C ARG A 110 -11.78 -7.22 2.06
N ASN A 111 -12.49 -8.15 1.44
CA ASN A 111 -13.19 -9.23 2.17
C ASN A 111 -12.31 -10.47 2.41
N ASP A 112 -11.43 -10.80 1.47
CA ASP A 112 -10.65 -12.04 1.49
C ASP A 112 -9.14 -11.79 1.47
N ALA A 113 -8.34 -12.86 1.50
CA ALA A 113 -6.88 -12.79 1.42
C ALA A 113 -6.36 -13.03 -0.01
N GLU A 114 -7.23 -13.29 -0.99
CA GLU A 114 -6.90 -13.67 -2.36
C GLU A 114 -6.64 -12.44 -3.23
N TYR A 115 -5.77 -11.55 -2.75
CA TYR A 115 -5.32 -10.38 -3.50
C TYR A 115 -3.87 -10.54 -3.89
N ALA A 116 -3.61 -10.57 -5.20
CA ALA A 116 -2.26 -10.63 -5.72
C ALA A 116 -1.56 -9.30 -5.43
N CYS A 117 -0.71 -9.30 -4.41
CA CYS A 117 0.24 -8.22 -4.15
C CYS A 117 1.54 -8.49 -4.91
N TYR A 118 2.29 -7.44 -5.23
CA TYR A 118 3.55 -7.50 -5.99
C TYR A 118 4.49 -8.66 -5.62
N LEU A 119 4.52 -9.07 -4.33
CA LEU A 119 5.39 -10.16 -3.83
C LEU A 119 4.64 -11.32 -3.16
N ALA A 120 3.31 -11.32 -3.09
CA ALA A 120 2.55 -12.33 -2.36
C ALA A 120 1.19 -12.60 -3.01
N ALA A 121 0.88 -13.89 -3.23
CA ALA A 121 -0.43 -14.32 -3.75
C ALA A 121 -1.53 -14.35 -2.68
N HIS A 122 -1.15 -14.37 -1.40
CA HIS A 122 -2.06 -14.31 -0.25
C HIS A 122 -1.50 -13.34 0.78
N ASN A 123 -2.31 -12.41 1.24
CA ASN A 123 -1.90 -11.43 2.25
C ASN A 123 -3.10 -10.85 2.99
N ASP A 124 -2.83 -10.43 4.21
CA ASP A 124 -3.76 -9.67 5.04
C ASP A 124 -3.68 -8.16 4.77
N GLY A 125 -2.51 -7.68 4.37
CA GLY A 125 -2.26 -6.32 3.87
C GLY A 125 -1.35 -6.31 2.65
N CYS A 126 -1.50 -5.30 1.78
CA CYS A 126 -0.64 -5.09 0.62
C CYS A 126 -0.45 -3.62 0.28
N THR A 127 0.81 -3.22 0.09
CA THR A 127 1.19 -1.93 -0.48
C THR A 127 1.62 -2.13 -1.92
N ASP A 128 0.70 -1.87 -2.86
CA ASP A 128 0.96 -1.90 -4.29
C ASP A 128 1.42 -0.52 -4.79
N TYR A 129 2.72 -0.40 -5.11
CA TYR A 129 3.31 0.84 -5.61
C TYR A 129 2.99 1.13 -7.09
N LEU A 130 2.58 0.11 -7.87
CA LEU A 130 2.19 0.27 -9.27
C LEU A 130 0.77 0.84 -9.35
N GLU A 131 -0.15 0.23 -8.59
CA GLU A 131 -1.56 0.62 -8.48
C GLU A 131 -1.79 1.69 -7.41
N LYS A 132 -0.73 2.21 -6.75
CA LYS A 132 -0.80 3.19 -5.65
C LYS A 132 -1.90 2.89 -4.64
N THR A 133 -1.97 1.63 -4.21
CA THR A 133 -3.04 1.12 -3.36
C THR A 133 -2.45 0.50 -2.09
N LEU A 134 -2.98 0.89 -0.94
CA LEU A 134 -2.86 0.16 0.32
C LEU A 134 -4.12 -0.69 0.44
N SER A 135 -4.01 -2.01 0.45
CA SER A 135 -5.16 -2.89 0.59
C SER A 135 -5.07 -3.67 1.90
N VAL A 136 -6.19 -3.76 2.60
CA VAL A 136 -6.28 -4.36 3.94
C VAL A 136 -7.48 -5.28 3.97
N ARG A 137 -7.27 -6.55 4.32
CA ARG A 137 -8.37 -7.49 4.56
C ARG A 137 -9.08 -7.11 5.85
N VAL A 138 -10.40 -7.14 5.84
CA VAL A 138 -11.24 -6.92 7.01
C VAL A 138 -12.02 -8.19 7.30
N PRO A 139 -11.53 -9.06 8.19
CA PRO A 139 -12.33 -10.18 8.67
C PRO A 139 -13.67 -9.70 9.26
N PRO A 140 -14.80 -10.39 9.01
CA PRO A 140 -16.09 -10.01 9.59
C PRO A 140 -16.12 -9.98 11.13
N ASP A 141 -15.22 -10.73 11.77
CA ASP A 141 -15.01 -10.85 13.21
C ASP A 141 -13.85 -9.97 13.73
N ALA A 142 -13.35 -9.04 12.91
CA ALA A 142 -12.18 -8.24 13.26
C ALA A 142 -12.43 -7.18 14.34
N ASP A 143 -13.70 -6.83 14.63
CA ASP A 143 -14.10 -5.76 15.55
C ASP A 143 -13.29 -4.45 15.37
N GLY A 144 -12.85 -4.14 14.14
CA GLY A 144 -12.04 -2.96 13.81
C GLY A 144 -10.60 -2.97 14.35
N CYS A 145 -10.08 -4.12 14.77
CA CYS A 145 -8.74 -4.30 15.34
C CYS A 145 -7.69 -4.71 14.34
N PHE A 146 -8.12 -5.56 13.43
CA PHE A 146 -7.30 -6.04 12.33
C PHE A 146 -7.03 -4.91 11.32
N GLU A 147 -8.05 -4.11 11.03
CA GLU A 147 -7.94 -2.92 10.19
C GLU A 147 -6.86 -1.95 10.67
N ALA A 148 -6.78 -1.71 11.98
CA ALA A 148 -5.82 -0.78 12.56
C ALA A 148 -4.38 -1.27 12.46
N SER A 149 -4.14 -2.57 12.67
CA SER A 149 -2.81 -3.13 12.57
C SER A 149 -2.29 -3.24 11.17
N GLU A 150 -3.12 -3.79 10.27
CA GLU A 150 -2.72 -3.96 8.88
C GLU A 150 -2.57 -2.60 8.21
N LEU A 151 -3.47 -1.62 8.46
CA LEU A 151 -3.32 -0.31 7.82
C LEU A 151 -2.04 0.40 8.28
N LEU A 152 -1.72 0.39 9.57
CA LEU A 152 -0.46 0.97 10.03
C LEU A 152 0.74 0.25 9.41
N HIS A 153 0.65 -1.08 9.28
CA HIS A 153 1.68 -1.87 8.61
C HIS A 153 1.89 -1.42 7.17
N GLU A 154 0.82 -1.32 6.38
CA GLU A 154 0.89 -0.87 4.99
C GLU A 154 1.36 0.59 4.86
N LEU A 155 1.00 1.45 5.81
CA LEU A 155 1.54 2.81 5.88
C LEU A 155 3.06 2.83 6.11
N GLY A 156 3.58 1.85 6.84
CA GLY A 156 5.02 1.66 7.03
C GLY A 156 5.72 1.30 5.72
N HIS A 157 5.15 0.37 4.96
CA HIS A 157 5.63 0.04 3.62
C HIS A 157 5.63 1.29 2.75
N TYR A 158 4.48 1.97 2.62
CA TYR A 158 4.34 3.22 1.89
C TYR A 158 5.40 4.25 2.27
N LYS A 159 5.57 4.51 3.57
CA LYS A 159 6.52 5.52 4.08
C LYS A 159 7.97 5.18 3.75
N LEU A 160 8.34 3.91 3.91
CA LEU A 160 9.72 3.45 3.84
C LEU A 160 10.14 3.03 2.43
N GLY A 161 9.18 2.81 1.53
CA GLY A 161 9.45 2.25 0.20
C GLY A 161 10.08 0.85 0.28
N ASP A 162 9.75 0.09 1.32
CA ASP A 162 10.44 -1.14 1.69
C ASP A 162 9.46 -2.32 1.77
N PRO A 163 9.21 -3.04 0.66
CA PRO A 163 8.22 -4.11 0.62
C PRO A 163 8.62 -5.40 1.33
N MET A 164 9.86 -5.52 1.82
CA MET A 164 10.42 -6.76 2.37
C MET A 164 10.90 -6.64 3.82
N HIS A 165 10.49 -5.57 4.53
CA HIS A 165 10.92 -5.25 5.90
C HIS A 165 12.44 -5.21 6.09
N SER A 166 13.19 -4.85 5.03
CA SER A 166 14.64 -4.77 5.07
C SER A 166 15.16 -3.53 5.81
N ASN A 167 14.31 -2.52 5.99
CA ASN A 167 14.62 -1.28 6.69
C ASN A 167 14.67 -1.50 8.20
N SER A 168 15.77 -1.09 8.83
CA SER A 168 15.93 -1.20 10.29
C SER A 168 14.85 -0.49 11.12
N ARG A 169 14.10 0.46 10.54
CA ARG A 169 12.97 1.11 11.21
C ARG A 169 11.81 0.17 11.50
N TRP A 170 11.71 -0.98 10.82
CA TRP A 170 10.75 -2.03 11.16
C TRP A 170 11.05 -2.73 12.48
N LYS A 171 12.32 -2.66 12.90
CA LYS A 171 12.71 -3.18 14.20
C LYS A 171 11.94 -2.43 15.28
N ASP A 172 11.30 -3.18 16.16
CA ASP A 172 10.57 -2.67 17.32
C ASP A 172 9.29 -1.86 16.98
N VAL A 173 8.82 -1.86 15.72
CA VAL A 173 7.54 -1.21 15.34
C VAL A 173 6.38 -1.81 16.12
N ASP A 174 6.35 -3.14 16.24
CA ASP A 174 5.28 -3.85 16.96
C ASP A 174 5.14 -3.37 18.40
N ALA A 175 6.27 -3.19 19.10
CA ALA A 175 6.28 -2.74 20.49
C ALA A 175 5.88 -1.26 20.63
N GLN A 176 6.19 -0.42 19.63
CA GLN A 176 5.79 0.99 19.60
C GLN A 176 4.31 1.14 19.24
N PHE A 177 3.79 0.23 18.43
CA PHE A 177 2.43 0.25 17.92
C PHE A 177 1.43 -0.41 18.87
N ALA A 178 1.77 -1.52 19.53
CA ALA A 178 0.83 -2.26 20.37
C ALA A 178 0.06 -1.34 21.37
N PRO A 179 0.71 -0.35 22.02
CA PRO A 179 0.01 0.62 22.84
C PRO A 179 -1.05 1.46 22.11
N MET A 180 -0.77 1.86 20.87
CA MET A 180 -1.73 2.65 20.07
C MET A 180 -3.01 1.87 19.73
N VAL A 181 -2.93 0.54 19.66
CA VAL A 181 -4.11 -0.31 19.40
C VAL A 181 -4.89 -0.61 20.67
N TRP A 182 -4.20 -1.00 21.74
CA TRP A 182 -4.88 -1.43 22.96
C TRP A 182 -5.32 -0.27 23.86
N ASP A 183 -4.64 0.90 23.81
CA ASP A 183 -4.98 2.07 24.64
C ASP A 183 -6.06 2.94 23.97
N ARG A 184 -6.51 2.52 22.78
CA ARG A 184 -7.55 3.20 22.04
C ARG A 184 -8.87 3.14 22.83
N PRO A 185 -9.54 4.27 23.11
CA PRO A 185 -10.78 4.30 23.92
C PRO A 185 -11.93 3.46 23.35
N ASP A 186 -11.96 3.28 22.03
CA ASP A 186 -12.92 2.49 21.27
C ASP A 186 -12.41 1.07 20.91
N ALA A 187 -11.27 0.62 21.47
CA ALA A 187 -10.77 -0.72 21.21
C ALA A 187 -11.72 -1.77 21.79
N ALA A 188 -12.15 -2.71 20.95
CA ALA A 188 -12.89 -3.88 21.40
C ALA A 188 -12.04 -4.69 22.40
N PRO A 189 -12.63 -5.37 23.40
CA PRO A 189 -11.87 -6.24 24.31
C PRO A 189 -11.03 -7.30 23.58
N SER A 190 -11.54 -7.82 22.46
CA SER A 190 -10.85 -8.75 21.55
C SER A 190 -9.59 -8.13 20.93
N CYS A 191 -9.62 -6.83 20.61
CA CYS A 191 -8.45 -6.02 20.24
C CYS A 191 -7.39 -6.09 21.34
N VAL A 192 -7.80 -5.64 22.52
CA VAL A 192 -6.91 -5.39 23.64
C VAL A 192 -6.22 -6.70 24.02
N GLU A 193 -6.97 -7.80 24.11
CA GLU A 193 -6.45 -9.13 24.39
C GLU A 193 -5.43 -9.60 23.34
N ARG A 194 -5.76 -9.45 22.05
CA ARG A 194 -4.85 -9.86 20.96
C ARG A 194 -3.52 -9.11 21.02
N TYR A 195 -3.54 -7.79 21.19
CA TYR A 195 -2.31 -6.99 21.18
C TYR A 195 -1.54 -7.08 22.50
N HIS A 196 -2.19 -7.28 23.65
CA HIS A 196 -1.50 -7.46 24.94
C HIS A 196 -0.58 -8.68 24.96
N GLY A 197 -0.85 -9.69 24.13
CA GLY A 197 -0.02 -10.88 23.99
C GLY A 197 1.17 -10.74 23.01
N ILE A 198 1.32 -9.59 22.34
CA ILE A 198 2.33 -9.41 21.29
C ILE A 198 3.59 -8.81 21.89
N GLU A 199 4.47 -9.69 22.36
CA GLU A 199 5.77 -9.30 22.91
C GLU A 199 6.83 -9.12 21.81
N HIS A 200 6.73 -9.86 20.68
CA HIS A 200 7.66 -9.77 19.54
C HIS A 200 7.01 -10.25 18.22
N GLY A 201 7.38 -9.63 17.09
CA GLY A 201 7.28 -10.22 15.75
C GLY A 201 5.85 -10.52 15.31
N MET A 202 5.01 -9.49 15.25
CA MET A 202 3.66 -9.56 14.69
C MET A 202 3.67 -9.75 13.17
N TRP A 203 4.72 -9.26 12.51
CA TRP A 203 4.84 -9.23 11.05
C TRP A 203 6.02 -9.99 10.42
N PRO A 204 6.50 -11.13 10.94
CA PRO A 204 7.54 -11.88 10.26
C PRO A 204 6.95 -12.42 8.96
N VAL A 205 7.32 -11.78 7.85
CA VAL A 205 7.14 -12.36 6.52
C VAL A 205 7.98 -13.64 6.50
N ARG A 206 7.31 -14.79 6.66
CA ARG A 206 7.95 -16.08 6.44
C ARG A 206 8.13 -16.24 4.94
N ILE A 207 9.35 -16.00 4.47
CA ILE A 207 9.79 -16.33 3.11
C ILE A 207 10.00 -17.84 3.03
N ASP A 208 8.94 -18.62 3.26
CA ASP A 208 9.00 -20.09 3.25
C ASP A 208 8.37 -20.68 1.96
N HIS A 209 7.93 -19.83 1.03
CA HIS A 209 7.23 -20.25 -0.19
C HIS A 209 7.78 -19.53 -1.44
N PHE A 210 8.96 -19.96 -1.89
CA PHE A 210 9.42 -19.81 -3.28
C PHE A 210 9.80 -21.19 -3.82
#